data_AF-A0A831TUP4-F1
#
_entry.id   AF-A0A831TUP4-F1
#
_cell.length_a   1.000
_cell.length_b   1.000
_cell.length_c   1.000
_cell.angle_alpha   90.00
_cell.angle_beta   90.00
_cell.angle_gamma   90.00
#
_symmetry.space_group_name_H-M   'P 1'
#
loop_
_entity.id
_entity.type
_entity.pdbx_description
1 polymer ?
#
loop_
_entity_poly.entity_id
_entity_poly.type
_entity_poly.pdbx_seq_one_letter_code
_entity_poly.pdbx_strand_id
1 'polypeptide(L)'
;MARPDDPEYRRLLGEFVPLRIVNLKGIDLNLFRFDTDLTFAVLLMNADGYTYSRFGVQDHTHTTDRMSLAGLKQAMRDVLVAHRAGDVDREAIPDPAQRYTLLDLPAFARSRQARDACYHCHFEGTARFRQLRRDGQFRKEMFFRYPYPENLGITLEVDRNNVVKSVQPGSPAARAGIRAGDRIVRAGRTPIFTTADLQFALDPVADPGSVTLTVQRDGRTLPPMTLSLSAGWRRYDVSWRASVASLPPILGIWGRTLTDAERRQRGIAADRLAILVTFLFPEPVWEPARRGIRTGDVIVAIDGEEWPNLNLRQFHSTFRLKYNVGDRVRVTLLRGNQRIDTTVDCIDPDPG
;
A
#
# COMPACT_ATOMS: atom_id res chain seq x y z
N MET A 1 5.73 -16.26 -9.40
CA MET A 1 6.95 -16.09 -8.59
C MET A 1 7.56 -17.42 -8.18
N ALA A 2 6.77 -18.41 -7.75
CA ALA A 2 7.25 -19.79 -7.62
C ALA A 2 7.76 -20.29 -8.99
N ARG A 3 9.01 -20.76 -9.00
CA ARG A 3 9.68 -21.37 -10.16
C ARG A 3 10.15 -22.76 -9.73
N PRO A 4 9.26 -23.76 -9.75
CA PRO A 4 9.64 -25.14 -9.42
C PRO A 4 10.64 -25.71 -10.42
N ASP A 5 10.96 -25.01 -11.50
CA ASP A 5 12.02 -25.28 -12.45
C ASP A 5 13.42 -24.79 -12.00
N ASP A 6 13.51 -23.80 -11.10
CA ASP A 6 14.79 -23.29 -10.56
C ASP A 6 15.39 -24.28 -9.53
N PRO A 7 16.58 -24.86 -9.79
CA PRO A 7 17.18 -25.87 -8.92
C PRO A 7 17.53 -25.37 -7.51
N GLU A 8 17.97 -24.12 -7.40
CA GLU A 8 18.32 -23.53 -6.11
C GLU A 8 17.06 -23.27 -5.28
N TYR A 9 16.02 -22.72 -5.89
CA TYR A 9 14.73 -22.52 -5.24
C TYR A 9 14.16 -23.84 -4.73
N ARG A 10 14.20 -24.93 -5.51
CA ARG A 10 13.77 -26.26 -5.03
C ARG A 10 14.57 -26.72 -3.82
N ARG A 11 15.90 -26.59 -3.86
CA ARG A 11 16.77 -26.99 -2.75
C ARG A 11 16.44 -26.21 -1.49
N LEU A 12 16.28 -24.89 -1.61
CA LEU A 12 15.88 -24.05 -0.49
C LEU A 12 14.50 -24.44 0.02
N LEU A 13 13.52 -24.65 -0.87
CA LEU A 13 12.16 -25.03 -0.49
C LEU A 13 12.12 -26.36 0.29
N GLY A 14 13.04 -27.29 0.03
CA GLY A 14 13.18 -28.54 0.78
C GLY A 14 13.60 -28.36 2.24
N GLU A 15 14.11 -27.19 2.63
CA GLU A 15 14.44 -26.82 4.01
C GLU A 15 13.24 -26.16 4.73
N PHE A 16 12.12 -25.93 4.03
CA PHE A 16 10.90 -25.34 4.59
C PHE A 16 9.72 -26.32 4.49
N VAL A 17 8.70 -26.10 5.32
CA VAL A 17 7.38 -26.70 5.14
C VAL A 17 6.52 -25.71 4.34
N PRO A 18 6.28 -25.93 3.03
CA PRO A 18 5.53 -24.98 2.23
C PRO A 18 4.03 -25.07 2.54
N LEU A 19 3.45 -23.94 2.93
CA LEU A 19 2.01 -23.76 3.07
C LEU A 19 1.51 -22.71 2.09
N ARG A 20 0.44 -23.04 1.35
CA ARG A 20 -0.23 -22.10 0.45
C ARG A 20 -1.61 -21.75 0.98
N ILE A 21 -1.79 -20.50 1.37
CA ILE A 21 -3.09 -19.96 1.77
C ILE A 21 -3.69 -19.19 0.59
N VAL A 22 -4.83 -19.66 0.09
CA VAL A 22 -5.60 -19.00 -0.99
C VAL A 22 -6.97 -18.51 -0.52
N ASN A 23 -7.32 -18.79 0.73
CA ASN A 23 -8.59 -18.43 1.34
C ASN A 23 -8.33 -17.98 2.77
N LEU A 24 -8.72 -16.75 3.11
CA LEU A 24 -8.56 -16.21 4.46
C LEU A 24 -9.73 -16.53 5.41
N LYS A 25 -10.72 -17.32 4.97
CA LYS A 25 -11.84 -17.69 5.82
C LYS A 25 -11.36 -18.52 7.01
N GLY A 26 -11.55 -17.98 8.22
CA GLY A 26 -11.13 -18.59 9.48
C GLY A 26 -9.62 -18.48 9.79
N ILE A 27 -8.83 -17.86 8.90
CA ILE A 27 -7.40 -17.61 9.12
C ILE A 27 -7.24 -16.57 10.23
N ASP A 28 -6.34 -16.85 11.16
CA ASP A 28 -5.97 -15.93 12.23
C ASP A 28 -4.99 -14.86 11.72
N LEU A 29 -5.53 -13.68 11.47
CA LEU A 29 -4.80 -12.50 11.02
C LEU A 29 -4.08 -11.79 12.17
N ASN A 30 -4.30 -12.21 13.43
CA ASN A 30 -3.39 -11.84 14.50
C ASN A 30 -2.03 -12.51 14.26
N LEU A 31 -2.01 -13.81 13.93
CA LEU A 31 -0.78 -14.56 13.66
C LEU A 31 -0.13 -14.20 12.31
N PHE A 32 -0.91 -14.21 11.22
CA PHE A 32 -0.39 -13.97 9.87
C PHE A 32 -0.42 -12.48 9.50
N ARG A 33 0.52 -11.70 10.06
CA ARG A 33 0.57 -10.24 9.86
C ARG A 33 1.37 -9.83 8.63
N PHE A 34 0.69 -9.24 7.65
CA PHE A 34 1.27 -8.66 6.45
C PHE A 34 0.37 -7.52 5.93
N ASP A 35 0.80 -6.85 4.87
CA ASP A 35 -0.04 -5.88 4.19
C ASP A 35 -1.13 -6.59 3.38
N THR A 36 -2.37 -6.52 3.87
CA THR A 36 -3.53 -7.23 3.33
C THR A 36 -4.01 -6.70 1.97
N ASP A 37 -3.54 -5.53 1.52
CA ASP A 37 -3.83 -5.02 0.17
C ASP A 37 -2.93 -5.61 -0.93
N LEU A 38 -1.89 -6.36 -0.56
CA LEU A 38 -0.99 -6.99 -1.53
C LEU A 38 -1.69 -8.11 -2.31
N THR A 39 -1.33 -8.24 -3.58
CA THR A 39 -1.71 -9.39 -4.40
C THR A 39 -0.94 -10.68 -4.06
N PHE A 40 0.22 -10.55 -3.42
CA PHE A 40 1.09 -11.66 -3.05
C PHE A 40 1.91 -11.33 -1.80
N ALA A 41 1.95 -12.26 -0.85
CA ALA A 41 2.80 -12.19 0.33
C ALA A 41 3.30 -13.59 0.71
N VAL A 42 4.49 -13.64 1.28
CA VAL A 42 5.11 -14.82 1.88
C VAL A 42 5.50 -14.45 3.30
N LEU A 43 5.20 -15.34 4.23
CA LEU A 43 5.67 -15.26 5.61
C LEU A 43 6.62 -16.43 5.85
N LEU A 44 7.83 -16.13 6.30
CA LEU A 44 8.82 -17.12 6.70
C LEU A 44 8.78 -17.21 8.23
N MET A 45 8.26 -18.33 8.74
CA MET A 45 7.88 -18.49 10.15
C MET A 45 8.35 -19.86 10.70
N ASN A 46 8.48 -20.00 12.02
CA ASN A 46 8.64 -21.33 12.64
C ASN A 46 7.32 -21.86 13.24
N ALA A 47 7.36 -23.09 13.74
CA ALA A 47 6.21 -23.80 14.30
C ALA A 47 5.60 -23.14 15.54
N ASP A 48 6.36 -22.34 16.28
CA ASP A 48 5.87 -21.59 17.45
C ASP A 48 5.15 -20.29 17.04
N GLY A 49 5.08 -19.97 15.74
CA GLY A 49 4.38 -18.80 15.22
C GLY A 49 5.24 -17.54 15.10
N TYR A 50 6.55 -17.60 15.38
CA TYR A 50 7.43 -16.46 15.16
C TYR A 50 7.63 -16.20 13.67
N THR A 51 7.36 -14.99 13.21
CA THR A 51 7.73 -14.54 11.86
C THR A 51 9.16 -14.03 11.85
N TYR A 52 10.04 -14.69 11.08
CA TYR A 52 11.39 -14.19 10.82
C TYR A 52 11.37 -13.07 9.80
N SER A 53 10.61 -13.27 8.71
CA SER A 53 10.59 -12.33 7.60
C SER A 53 9.28 -12.39 6.81
N ARG A 54 8.97 -11.28 6.16
CA ARG A 54 7.92 -11.06 5.18
C ARG A 54 8.54 -10.91 3.81
N PHE A 55 7.86 -11.33 2.75
CA PHE A 55 8.26 -11.02 1.38
C PHE A 55 7.01 -10.74 0.56
N GLY A 56 7.02 -9.68 -0.25
CA GLY A 56 5.78 -9.17 -0.83
C GLY A 56 5.76 -7.65 -0.78
N VAL A 57 6.01 -6.98 -1.91
CA VAL A 57 5.92 -5.53 -2.02
C VAL A 57 5.27 -5.17 -3.35
N GLN A 58 4.37 -4.19 -3.31
CA GLN A 58 3.64 -3.73 -4.48
C GLN A 58 3.60 -2.20 -4.47
N ASP A 59 3.51 -1.61 -5.66
CA ASP A 59 3.14 -0.21 -5.87
C ASP A 59 2.14 -0.08 -7.03
N HIS A 60 1.99 1.14 -7.55
CA HIS A 60 1.07 1.46 -8.62
C HIS A 60 1.57 1.11 -10.03
N THR A 61 2.86 0.79 -10.23
CA THR A 61 3.40 0.52 -11.58
C THR A 61 3.09 -0.92 -11.99
N HIS A 62 3.42 -1.89 -11.15
CA HIS A 62 3.09 -3.30 -11.35
C HIS A 62 3.12 -4.08 -10.04
N THR A 63 2.40 -5.21 -10.00
CA THR A 63 2.29 -6.08 -8.82
C THR A 63 3.58 -6.80 -8.46
N THR A 64 4.60 -6.78 -9.32
CA THR A 64 5.83 -7.58 -9.15
C THR A 64 7.12 -6.80 -9.31
N ASP A 65 7.08 -5.50 -9.64
CA ASP A 65 8.29 -4.72 -9.97
C ASP A 65 9.26 -4.60 -8.79
N ARG A 66 8.76 -4.75 -7.57
CA ARG A 66 9.53 -4.63 -6.32
C ARG A 66 9.97 -5.97 -5.75
N MET A 67 9.86 -7.05 -6.53
CA MET A 67 10.17 -8.40 -6.08
C MET A 67 10.87 -9.21 -7.16
N SER A 68 11.80 -10.06 -6.75
CA SER A 68 12.43 -11.02 -7.65
C SER A 68 12.57 -12.40 -7.01
N LEU A 69 12.78 -13.41 -7.85
CA LEU A 69 13.11 -14.75 -7.37
C LEU A 69 14.46 -14.76 -6.63
N ALA A 70 15.44 -13.97 -7.09
CA ALA A 70 16.72 -13.84 -6.40
C ALA A 70 16.55 -13.26 -4.99
N GLY A 71 15.73 -12.22 -4.85
CA GLY A 71 15.36 -11.66 -3.54
C GLY A 71 14.66 -12.69 -2.66
N LEU A 72 13.71 -13.45 -3.17
CA LEU A 72 13.05 -14.50 -2.38
C LEU A 72 14.05 -15.56 -1.91
N LYS A 73 14.93 -16.05 -2.80
CA LYS A 73 15.98 -17.02 -2.44
C LYS A 73 16.94 -16.45 -1.40
N GLN A 74 17.27 -15.16 -1.47
CA GLN A 74 18.09 -14.50 -0.46
C GLN A 74 17.40 -14.46 0.90
N ALA A 75 16.13 -14.06 0.96
CA ALA A 75 15.36 -14.05 2.20
C ALA A 75 15.28 -15.45 2.83
N MET A 76 15.03 -16.48 2.01
CA MET A 76 15.01 -17.87 2.47
C MET A 76 16.36 -18.29 3.10
N ARG A 77 17.49 -17.97 2.46
CA ARG A 77 18.83 -18.28 3.01
C ARG A 77 19.07 -17.60 4.35
N ASP A 78 18.80 -16.30 4.44
CA ASP A 78 19.06 -15.54 5.65
C ASP A 78 18.16 -16.00 6.80
N VAL A 79 16.90 -16.33 6.53
CA VAL A 79 16.00 -16.88 7.54
C VAL A 79 16.47 -18.25 8.04
N LEU A 80 16.99 -19.13 7.17
CA LEU A 80 17.56 -20.42 7.62
C LEU A 80 18.76 -20.22 8.55
N VAL A 81 19.61 -19.22 8.27
CA VAL A 81 20.73 -18.85 9.16
C VAL A 81 20.19 -18.34 10.50
N ALA A 82 19.25 -17.41 10.49
CA ALA A 82 18.64 -16.86 11.70
C ALA A 82 17.92 -17.93 12.54
N HIS A 83 17.18 -18.83 11.88
CA HIS A 83 16.48 -19.94 12.53
C HIS A 83 17.44 -20.88 13.26
N ARG A 84 18.54 -21.27 12.60
CA ARG A 84 19.57 -22.14 13.21
C ARG A 84 20.29 -21.45 14.38
N ALA A 85 20.43 -20.12 14.33
CA ALA A 85 21.01 -19.31 15.39
C ALA A 85 20.01 -18.97 16.52
N GLY A 86 18.71 -19.22 16.34
CA GLY A 86 17.67 -18.77 17.25
C GLY A 86 17.47 -17.24 17.29
N ASP A 87 17.95 -16.50 16.29
CA ASP A 87 17.81 -15.04 16.17
C ASP A 87 16.43 -14.69 15.61
N VAL A 88 15.46 -14.58 16.53
CA VAL A 88 14.10 -14.18 16.23
C VAL A 88 13.58 -13.20 17.28
N ASP A 89 12.82 -12.18 16.86
CA ASP A 89 12.22 -11.25 17.81
C ASP A 89 11.05 -11.93 18.52
N ARG A 90 11.31 -12.48 19.71
CA ARG A 90 10.32 -13.25 20.44
C ARG A 90 9.17 -12.41 21.00
N GLU A 91 9.42 -11.12 21.23
CA GLU A 91 8.41 -10.18 21.68
C GLU A 91 7.47 -9.75 20.54
N ALA A 92 7.80 -10.09 19.28
CA ALA A 92 6.96 -9.82 18.13
C ALA A 92 5.88 -10.90 17.91
N ILE A 93 5.73 -11.92 18.76
CA ILE A 93 4.58 -12.82 18.65
C ILE A 93 3.30 -12.10 19.11
N PRO A 94 2.26 -12.10 18.27
CA PRO A 94 0.92 -11.72 18.68
C PRO A 94 0.36 -12.73 19.68
N ASP A 95 -0.24 -12.24 20.77
CA ASP A 95 -0.84 -13.10 21.81
C ASP A 95 -1.83 -14.09 21.18
N PRO A 96 -1.60 -15.42 21.26
CA PRO A 96 -2.51 -16.42 20.71
C PRO A 96 -3.94 -16.34 21.28
N ALA A 97 -4.11 -15.76 22.48
CA ALA A 97 -5.44 -15.52 23.05
C ALA A 97 -6.20 -14.39 22.34
N GLN A 98 -5.51 -13.55 21.56
CA GLN A 98 -6.06 -12.45 20.76
C GLN A 98 -6.32 -12.87 19.30
N ARG A 99 -6.77 -14.11 19.09
CA ARG A 99 -7.14 -14.61 17.76
C ARG A 99 -8.07 -13.60 17.07
N TYR A 100 -7.75 -13.29 15.81
CA TYR A 100 -8.50 -12.33 15.02
C TYR A 100 -8.75 -12.86 13.61
N THR A 101 -10.01 -12.95 13.20
CA THR A 101 -10.44 -13.30 11.85
C THR A 101 -11.28 -12.19 11.25
N LEU A 102 -11.50 -12.25 9.94
CA LEU A 102 -12.39 -11.32 9.24
C LEU A 102 -13.82 -11.28 9.82
N LEU A 103 -14.33 -12.41 10.32
CA LEU A 103 -15.68 -12.48 10.91
C LEU A 103 -15.79 -11.81 12.27
N ASP A 104 -14.68 -11.51 12.93
CA ASP A 104 -14.66 -10.76 14.18
C ASP A 104 -14.85 -9.25 13.96
N LEU A 105 -14.83 -8.78 12.70
CA LEU A 105 -15.24 -7.42 12.34
C LEU A 105 -16.76 -7.38 12.07
N PRO A 106 -17.57 -6.70 12.89
CA PRO A 106 -19.01 -6.63 12.67
C PRO A 106 -19.42 -6.08 11.30
N ALA A 107 -18.68 -5.10 10.77
CA ALA A 107 -18.90 -4.56 9.42
C ALA A 107 -18.69 -5.60 8.31
N PHE A 108 -17.77 -6.56 8.50
CA PHE A 108 -17.59 -7.66 7.56
C PHE A 108 -18.62 -8.76 7.78
N ALA A 109 -18.83 -9.19 9.02
CA ALA A 109 -19.74 -10.29 9.37
C ALA A 109 -21.17 -10.08 8.85
N ARG A 110 -21.64 -8.82 8.79
CA ARG A 110 -22.95 -8.44 8.25
C ARG A 110 -22.99 -8.22 6.73
N SER A 111 -21.83 -8.19 6.08
CA SER A 111 -21.73 -7.95 4.64
C SER A 111 -22.16 -9.17 3.82
N ARG A 112 -22.49 -8.94 2.55
CA ARG A 112 -22.73 -10.05 1.60
C ARG A 112 -21.50 -10.95 1.46
N GLN A 113 -20.30 -10.36 1.44
CA GLN A 113 -19.03 -11.07 1.30
C GLN A 113 -18.76 -12.08 2.42
N ALA A 114 -19.31 -11.88 3.63
CA ALA A 114 -19.17 -12.87 4.70
C ALA A 114 -19.80 -14.23 4.36
N ARG A 115 -20.76 -14.26 3.42
CA ARG A 115 -21.42 -15.48 2.96
C ARG A 115 -20.61 -16.21 1.88
N ASP A 116 -19.56 -15.59 1.35
CA ASP A 116 -18.75 -16.18 0.29
C ASP A 116 -18.01 -17.43 0.79
N ALA A 117 -17.75 -18.36 -0.13
CA ALA A 117 -16.99 -19.58 0.14
C ALA A 117 -15.51 -19.27 0.42
N CYS A 118 -14.97 -18.21 -0.19
CA CYS A 118 -13.57 -17.80 -0.08
C CYS A 118 -13.42 -16.32 0.26
N TYR A 119 -12.49 -15.99 1.15
CA TYR A 119 -12.13 -14.61 1.48
C TYR A 119 -10.76 -14.25 0.90
N HIS A 120 -10.67 -13.08 0.28
CA HIS A 120 -9.42 -12.52 -0.23
C HIS A 120 -8.75 -11.62 0.81
N CYS A 121 -7.42 -11.45 0.73
CA CYS A 121 -6.62 -10.61 1.65
C CYS A 121 -7.17 -9.20 1.82
N HIS A 122 -7.44 -8.50 0.72
CA HIS A 122 -7.87 -7.11 0.77
C HIS A 122 -9.28 -6.89 1.37
N PHE A 123 -10.04 -7.97 1.61
CA PHE A 123 -11.29 -7.87 2.35
C PHE A 123 -11.04 -7.35 3.77
N GLU A 124 -9.88 -7.67 4.37
CA GLU A 124 -9.55 -7.22 5.72
C GLU A 124 -9.36 -5.71 5.80
N GLY A 125 -8.54 -5.12 4.93
CA GLY A 125 -8.35 -3.67 4.92
C GLY A 125 -9.67 -2.94 4.67
N THR A 126 -10.44 -3.41 3.69
CA THR A 126 -11.76 -2.88 3.36
C THR A 126 -12.72 -2.95 4.55
N ALA A 127 -12.82 -4.11 5.18
CA ALA A 127 -13.70 -4.33 6.33
C ALA A 127 -13.28 -3.50 7.54
N ARG A 128 -11.98 -3.45 7.84
CA ARG A 128 -11.42 -2.70 8.95
C ARG A 128 -11.75 -1.21 8.82
N PHE A 129 -11.56 -0.63 7.64
CA PHE A 129 -11.89 0.78 7.43
C PHE A 129 -13.39 1.04 7.52
N ARG A 130 -14.24 0.15 7.00
CA ARG A 130 -15.70 0.26 7.20
C ARG A 130 -16.08 0.22 8.68
N GLN A 131 -15.49 -0.69 9.45
CA GLN A 131 -15.71 -0.77 10.89
C GLN A 131 -15.28 0.53 11.60
N LEU A 132 -14.06 1.00 11.36
CA LEU A 132 -13.55 2.25 11.93
C LEU A 132 -14.41 3.46 11.57
N ARG A 133 -14.98 3.50 10.36
CA ARG A 133 -15.91 4.56 9.95
C ARG A 133 -17.22 4.50 10.74
N ARG A 134 -17.80 3.30 10.87
CA ARG A 134 -19.00 3.09 11.70
C ARG A 134 -18.78 3.47 13.16
N ASP A 135 -17.58 3.24 13.67
CA ASP A 135 -17.22 3.54 15.06
C ASP A 135 -16.76 5.00 15.28
N GLY A 136 -16.72 5.83 14.22
CA GLY A 136 -16.26 7.23 14.30
C GLY A 136 -14.76 7.40 14.55
N GLN A 137 -13.96 6.33 14.37
CA GLN A 137 -12.51 6.31 14.65
C GLN A 137 -11.65 6.43 13.39
N PHE A 138 -12.27 6.38 12.21
CA PHE A 138 -11.56 6.43 10.95
C PHE A 138 -10.87 7.77 10.71
N ARG A 139 -9.61 7.71 10.25
CA ARG A 139 -8.82 8.86 9.79
C ARG A 139 -8.19 8.51 8.45
N LYS A 140 -8.16 9.46 7.51
CA LYS A 140 -7.65 9.22 6.15
C LYS A 140 -6.18 8.82 6.13
N GLU A 141 -5.42 9.30 7.11
CA GLU A 141 -4.01 8.99 7.30
C GLU A 141 -3.76 7.49 7.52
N MET A 142 -4.77 6.75 7.97
CA MET A 142 -4.68 5.31 8.20
C MET A 142 -4.49 4.49 6.92
N PHE A 143 -4.65 5.08 5.72
CA PHE A 143 -4.31 4.40 4.45
C PHE A 143 -2.82 4.37 4.15
N PHE A 144 -2.04 5.27 4.75
CA PHE A 144 -0.58 5.30 4.61
C PHE A 144 0.08 4.29 5.55
N ARG A 145 -0.32 3.02 5.42
CA ARG A 145 0.29 1.88 6.12
C ARG A 145 1.51 1.38 5.37
N TYR A 146 2.41 0.69 6.06
CA TYR A 146 3.60 0.09 5.46
C TYR A 146 4.40 1.06 4.57
N PRO A 147 4.81 2.24 5.08
CA PRO A 147 5.48 3.26 4.27
C PRO A 147 6.71 2.72 3.57
N TYR A 148 6.96 3.17 2.34
CA TYR A 148 8.10 2.71 1.55
C TYR A 148 9.43 3.20 2.15
N PRO A 149 10.54 2.44 2.00
CA PRO A 149 11.88 2.90 2.38
C PRO A 149 12.28 4.24 1.73
N GLU A 150 11.73 4.52 0.55
CA GLU A 150 11.94 5.77 -0.19
C GLU A 150 11.46 6.99 0.60
N ASN A 151 10.51 6.82 1.52
CA ASN A 151 10.06 7.88 2.43
C ASN A 151 11.15 8.27 3.47
N LEU A 152 12.13 7.38 3.70
CA LEU A 152 13.35 7.69 4.46
C LEU A 152 14.45 8.27 3.56
N GLY A 153 14.25 8.25 2.24
CA GLY A 153 15.24 8.52 1.20
C GLY A 153 16.10 7.32 0.84
N ILE A 154 15.65 6.09 1.11
CA ILE A 154 16.40 4.86 0.82
C ILE A 154 15.74 4.13 -0.34
N THR A 155 16.51 3.77 -1.36
CA THR A 155 16.09 2.75 -2.34
C THR A 155 16.84 1.47 -2.03
N LEU A 156 16.11 0.36 -1.90
CA LEU A 156 16.71 -0.96 -1.69
C LEU A 156 16.85 -1.70 -3.02
N GLU A 157 17.81 -2.62 -3.07
CA GLU A 157 17.95 -3.52 -4.21
C GLU A 157 16.86 -4.60 -4.21
N VAL A 158 16.26 -4.87 -5.37
CA VAL A 158 15.20 -5.89 -5.48
C VAL A 158 15.75 -7.31 -5.27
N ASP A 159 16.93 -7.61 -5.82
CA ASP A 159 17.55 -8.94 -5.72
C ASP A 159 18.28 -9.19 -4.41
N ARG A 160 18.72 -8.12 -3.75
CA ARG A 160 19.45 -8.16 -2.47
C ARG A 160 18.67 -7.49 -1.34
N ASN A 161 17.35 -7.37 -1.48
CA ASN A 161 16.35 -7.06 -0.46
C ASN A 161 16.65 -5.90 0.50
N ASN A 162 17.55 -6.11 1.47
CA ASN A 162 17.90 -5.19 2.54
C ASN A 162 19.23 -4.44 2.30
N VAL A 163 19.81 -4.56 1.10
CA VAL A 163 20.96 -3.77 0.67
C VAL A 163 20.50 -2.45 0.06
N VAL A 164 21.08 -1.35 0.54
CA VAL A 164 20.81 0.01 0.07
C VAL A 164 21.43 0.19 -1.31
N LYS A 165 20.58 0.38 -2.32
CA LYS A 165 20.97 0.71 -3.68
C LYS A 165 21.43 2.16 -3.79
N SER A 166 20.65 3.07 -3.21
CA SER A 166 20.90 4.51 -3.27
C SER A 166 20.26 5.23 -2.09
N VAL A 167 20.83 6.39 -1.75
CA VAL A 167 20.31 7.29 -0.73
C VAL A 167 20.06 8.66 -1.37
N GLN A 168 18.85 9.19 -1.21
CA GLN A 168 18.49 10.51 -1.71
C GLN A 168 19.27 11.58 -0.93
N PRO A 169 19.98 12.51 -1.61
CA PRO A 169 20.67 13.61 -0.94
C PRO A 169 19.72 14.45 -0.08
N GLY A 170 20.16 14.85 1.11
CA GLY A 170 19.36 15.66 2.04
C GLY A 170 18.17 14.94 2.68
N SER A 171 18.01 13.62 2.49
CA SER A 171 16.97 12.82 3.14
C SER A 171 17.28 12.52 4.62
N PRO A 172 16.29 12.01 5.41
CA PRO A 172 16.54 11.50 6.75
C PRO A 172 17.67 10.48 6.81
N ALA A 173 17.71 9.52 5.87
CA ALA A 173 18.75 8.50 5.80
C ALA A 173 20.14 9.09 5.49
N ALA A 174 20.23 10.05 4.56
CA ALA A 174 21.49 10.72 4.25
C ALA A 174 22.04 11.47 5.46
N ARG A 175 21.18 12.21 6.19
CA ARG A 175 21.58 12.93 7.42
C ARG A 175 22.06 11.98 8.52
N ALA A 176 21.47 10.79 8.60
CA ALA A 176 21.87 9.75 9.54
C ALA A 176 23.17 9.03 9.14
N GLY A 177 23.71 9.30 7.94
CA GLY A 177 24.97 8.73 7.47
C GLY A 177 24.85 7.37 6.78
N ILE A 178 23.63 6.95 6.42
CA ILE A 178 23.39 5.75 5.60
C ILE A 178 23.91 5.99 4.18
N ARG A 179 24.50 4.95 3.57
CA ARG A 179 25.13 5.00 2.25
C ARG A 179 24.69 3.84 1.37
N ALA A 180 24.85 4.00 0.06
CA ALA A 180 24.75 2.88 -0.87
C ALA A 180 25.75 1.78 -0.48
N GLY A 181 25.32 0.52 -0.61
CA GLY A 181 26.06 -0.66 -0.18
C GLY A 181 25.83 -1.07 1.28
N ASP A 182 25.25 -0.21 2.12
CA ASP A 182 24.86 -0.60 3.48
C ASP A 182 23.80 -1.71 3.44
N ARG A 183 23.92 -2.68 4.34
CA ARG A 183 22.86 -3.67 4.60
C ARG A 183 22.08 -3.25 5.83
N ILE A 184 20.79 -2.98 5.69
CA ILE A 184 19.91 -2.70 6.84
C ILE A 184 19.60 -4.03 7.51
N VAL A 185 20.04 -4.19 8.76
CA VAL A 185 19.87 -5.46 9.49
C VAL A 185 18.79 -5.40 10.56
N ARG A 186 18.49 -4.21 11.11
CA ARG A 186 17.37 -3.99 12.03
C ARG A 186 16.73 -2.61 11.85
N ALA A 187 15.43 -2.52 12.13
CA ALA A 187 14.70 -1.27 12.31
C ALA A 187 13.94 -1.34 13.65
N GLY A 188 14.33 -0.50 14.60
CA GLY A 188 13.94 -0.66 16.00
C GLY A 188 14.29 -2.07 16.49
N ARG A 189 13.28 -2.83 16.90
CA ARG A 189 13.44 -4.22 17.34
C ARG A 189 13.37 -5.25 16.23
N THR A 190 12.81 -4.89 15.07
CA THR A 190 12.50 -5.83 13.99
C THR A 190 13.76 -6.16 13.17
N PRO A 191 14.16 -7.44 13.04
CA PRO A 191 15.15 -7.88 12.07
C PRO A 191 14.70 -7.59 10.64
N ILE A 192 15.61 -7.13 9.78
CA ILE A 192 15.30 -6.76 8.40
C ILE A 192 16.03 -7.70 7.45
N PHE A 193 15.28 -8.61 6.82
CA PHE A 193 15.78 -9.46 5.74
C PHE A 193 15.28 -9.01 4.37
N THR A 194 14.15 -8.29 4.34
CA THR A 194 13.49 -7.82 3.12
C THR A 194 13.01 -6.38 3.21
N THR A 195 12.67 -5.81 2.05
CA THR A 195 11.92 -4.55 1.97
C THR A 195 10.60 -4.62 2.75
N ALA A 196 9.89 -5.75 2.69
CA ALA A 196 8.61 -5.92 3.38
C ALA A 196 8.78 -5.94 4.92
N ASP A 197 9.91 -6.45 5.42
CA ASP A 197 10.25 -6.34 6.85
C ASP A 197 10.44 -4.89 7.27
N LEU A 198 11.14 -4.10 6.45
CA LEU A 198 11.35 -2.69 6.75
C LEU A 198 10.02 -1.92 6.71
N GLN A 199 9.17 -2.17 5.72
CA GLN A 199 7.83 -1.57 5.67
C GLN A 199 6.99 -1.95 6.89
N PHE A 200 7.06 -3.22 7.34
CA PHE A 200 6.38 -3.68 8.55
C PHE A 200 6.90 -2.96 9.80
N ALA A 201 8.22 -2.80 9.93
CA ALA A 201 8.84 -2.09 11.04
C ALA A 201 8.54 -0.58 11.05
N LEU A 202 8.33 0.02 9.87
CA LEU A 202 7.95 1.42 9.71
C LEU A 202 6.47 1.68 9.95
N ASP A 203 5.60 0.68 9.79
CA ASP A 203 4.15 0.85 9.94
C ASP A 203 3.72 1.42 11.30
N PRO A 204 4.26 1.01 12.47
CA PRO A 204 3.88 1.59 13.76
C PRO A 204 4.55 2.94 14.06
N VAL A 205 5.47 3.45 13.23
CA VAL A 205 6.20 4.69 13.50
C VAL A 205 5.27 5.91 13.35
N ALA A 206 5.26 6.77 14.36
CA ALA A 206 4.41 7.96 14.41
C ALA A 206 4.70 8.97 13.28
N ASP A 207 3.74 9.85 13.00
CA ASP A 207 3.86 10.94 12.04
C ASP A 207 3.49 12.29 12.69
N PRO A 208 4.45 13.21 12.93
CA PRO A 208 5.91 13.03 12.78
C PRO A 208 6.47 12.00 13.79
N GLY A 209 7.71 11.57 13.59
CA GLY A 209 8.30 10.56 14.47
C GLY A 209 9.79 10.33 14.23
N SER A 210 10.28 9.19 14.72
CA SER A 210 11.66 8.76 14.51
C SER A 210 11.75 7.25 14.42
N VAL A 211 12.71 6.75 13.63
CA VAL A 211 13.05 5.33 13.55
C VAL A 211 14.54 5.16 13.71
N THR A 212 14.96 4.14 14.45
CA THR A 212 16.37 3.77 14.58
C THR A 212 16.68 2.60 13.66
N LEU A 213 17.67 2.75 12.79
CA LEU A 213 18.15 1.70 11.90
C LEU A 213 19.53 1.23 12.35
N THR A 214 19.74 -0.09 12.33
CA THR A 214 21.06 -0.68 12.46
C THR A 214 21.49 -1.20 11.10
N VAL A 215 22.67 -0.81 10.66
CA VAL A 215 23.22 -1.20 9.35
C VAL A 215 24.57 -1.90 9.49
N GLN A 216 24.88 -2.74 8.51
CA GLN A 216 26.21 -3.28 8.30
C GLN A 216 26.86 -2.62 7.10
N ARG A 217 28.12 -2.21 7.27
CA ARG A 217 28.98 -1.65 6.22
C ARG A 217 30.32 -2.36 6.27
N ASP A 218 30.78 -2.88 5.13
CA ASP A 218 32.05 -3.62 5.02
C ASP A 218 32.18 -4.76 6.04
N GLY A 219 31.08 -5.48 6.29
CA GLY A 219 31.00 -6.60 7.23
C GLY A 219 30.95 -6.21 8.72
N ARG A 220 30.93 -4.92 9.05
CA ARG A 220 30.84 -4.43 10.43
C ARG A 220 29.48 -3.82 10.72
N THR A 221 28.90 -4.19 11.85
CA THR A 221 27.70 -3.50 12.37
C THR A 221 28.08 -2.12 12.86
N LEU A 222 27.46 -1.08 12.30
CA LEU A 222 27.66 0.30 12.74
C LEU A 222 26.77 0.60 13.97
N PRO A 223 27.12 1.64 14.76
CA PRO A 223 26.23 2.13 15.81
C PRO A 223 24.83 2.44 15.27
N PRO A 224 23.75 2.21 16.06
CA PRO A 224 22.39 2.50 15.62
C PRO A 224 22.22 3.97 15.21
N MET A 225 21.53 4.19 14.08
CA MET A 225 21.33 5.49 13.46
C MET A 225 19.87 5.90 13.59
N THR A 226 19.59 6.99 14.31
CA THR A 226 18.22 7.50 14.47
C THR A 226 17.90 8.52 13.39
N LEU A 227 16.81 8.26 12.64
CA LEU A 227 16.29 9.13 11.59
C LEU A 227 15.10 9.90 12.15
N SER A 228 15.18 11.23 12.12
CA SER A 228 14.04 12.12 12.41
C SER A 228 13.16 12.28 11.18
N LEU A 229 11.85 12.07 11.35
CA LEU A 229 10.85 12.05 10.29
C LEU A 229 9.84 13.19 10.51
N SER A 230 9.69 14.05 9.50
CA SER A 230 8.80 15.21 9.55
C SER A 230 7.33 14.82 9.37
N ALA A 231 6.42 15.75 9.67
CA ALA A 231 4.99 15.54 9.45
C ALA A 231 4.71 15.20 7.96
N GLY A 232 3.85 14.21 7.73
CA GLY A 232 3.50 13.71 6.41
C GLY A 232 4.50 12.72 5.80
N TRP A 233 5.55 12.30 6.53
CA TRP A 233 6.58 11.41 5.98
C TRP A 233 6.01 10.07 5.51
N ARG A 234 4.86 9.64 6.03
CA ARG A 234 4.24 8.35 5.68
C ARG A 234 3.59 8.35 4.31
N ARG A 235 3.36 9.52 3.70
CA ARG A 235 2.58 9.64 2.46
C ARG A 235 3.28 8.97 1.28
N TYR A 236 2.52 8.22 0.49
CA TYR A 236 2.93 7.65 -0.80
C TYR A 236 1.67 7.40 -1.63
N ASP A 237 1.83 6.97 -2.88
CA ASP A 237 0.71 6.62 -3.76
C ASP A 237 -0.02 5.35 -3.27
N VAL A 238 -1.21 5.53 -2.69
CA VAL A 238 -2.08 4.46 -2.20
C VAL A 238 -3.12 4.00 -3.24
N SER A 239 -3.08 4.51 -4.47
CA SER A 239 -4.10 4.24 -5.50
C SER A 239 -4.19 2.77 -5.94
N TRP A 240 -3.15 1.99 -5.68
CA TRP A 240 -3.12 0.55 -5.94
C TRP A 240 -3.82 -0.27 -4.86
N ARG A 241 -4.03 0.28 -3.65
CA ARG A 241 -4.68 -0.40 -2.53
C ARG A 241 -6.15 -0.60 -2.81
N ALA A 242 -6.62 -1.84 -2.71
CA ALA A 242 -8.03 -2.15 -2.89
C ALA A 242 -8.89 -1.50 -1.79
N SER A 243 -8.36 -1.41 -0.57
CA SER A 243 -9.04 -0.80 0.58
C SER A 243 -9.41 0.68 0.35
N VAL A 244 -8.63 1.45 -0.42
CA VAL A 244 -8.91 2.86 -0.75
C VAL A 244 -10.18 3.01 -1.59
N ALA A 245 -10.57 1.98 -2.35
CA ALA A 245 -11.83 1.99 -3.09
C ALA A 245 -13.07 2.08 -2.18
N SER A 246 -12.92 1.83 -0.87
CA SER A 246 -13.99 1.94 0.12
C SER A 246 -14.06 3.30 0.83
N LEU A 247 -13.18 4.25 0.49
CA LEU A 247 -13.15 5.59 1.08
C LEU A 247 -14.07 6.55 0.30
N PRO A 248 -15.14 7.11 0.89
CA PRO A 248 -15.85 8.23 0.29
C PRO A 248 -15.05 9.55 0.45
N PRO A 249 -15.36 10.59 -0.32
CA PRO A 249 -16.47 10.69 -1.26
C PRO A 249 -16.23 9.99 -2.60
N ILE A 250 -17.31 9.47 -3.20
CA ILE A 250 -17.25 8.74 -4.46
C ILE A 250 -18.04 9.50 -5.55
N LEU A 251 -17.35 9.90 -6.63
CA LEU A 251 -17.93 10.69 -7.73
C LEU A 251 -18.92 9.92 -8.64
N GLY A 252 -19.06 8.60 -8.50
CA GLY A 252 -19.99 7.80 -9.32
C GLY A 252 -19.67 7.79 -10.82
N ILE A 253 -18.40 7.92 -11.20
CA ILE A 253 -17.92 7.95 -12.59
C ILE A 253 -16.83 6.91 -12.83
N TRP A 254 -16.74 6.41 -14.06
CA TRP A 254 -15.62 5.64 -14.60
C TRP A 254 -15.08 6.32 -15.86
N GLY A 255 -13.82 6.03 -16.19
CA GLY A 255 -13.15 6.70 -17.28
C GLY A 255 -11.82 6.09 -17.68
N ARG A 256 -11.01 6.91 -18.35
CA ARG A 256 -9.60 6.64 -18.60
C ARG A 256 -8.84 7.95 -18.74
N THR A 257 -7.54 7.91 -18.52
CA THR A 257 -6.67 9.05 -18.85
C THR A 257 -6.59 9.20 -20.37
N LEU A 258 -6.54 10.45 -20.84
CA LEU A 258 -6.28 10.72 -22.25
C LEU A 258 -4.84 10.35 -22.63
N THR A 259 -4.69 9.84 -23.85
CA THR A 259 -3.39 9.66 -24.51
C THR A 259 -2.75 11.00 -24.84
N ASP A 260 -1.44 11.01 -25.07
CA ASP A 260 -0.72 12.23 -25.45
C ASP A 260 -1.26 12.87 -26.75
N ALA A 261 -1.70 12.06 -27.70
CA ALA A 261 -2.31 12.55 -28.94
C ALA A 261 -3.66 13.25 -28.67
N GLU A 262 -4.52 12.65 -27.85
CA GLU A 262 -5.81 13.24 -27.47
C GLU A 262 -5.65 14.52 -26.66
N ARG A 263 -4.60 14.60 -25.83
CA ARG A 263 -4.21 15.80 -25.06
C ARG A 263 -3.80 16.93 -25.98
N ARG A 264 -2.90 16.67 -26.93
CA ARG A 264 -2.45 17.66 -27.93
C ARG A 264 -3.61 18.23 -28.75
N GLN A 265 -4.53 17.36 -29.19
CA GLN A 265 -5.73 17.80 -29.94
C GLN A 265 -6.63 18.75 -29.14
N ARG A 266 -6.59 18.68 -27.80
CA ARG A 266 -7.43 19.48 -26.90
C ARG A 266 -6.68 20.62 -26.21
N GLY A 267 -5.40 20.84 -26.55
CA GLY A 267 -4.56 21.85 -25.93
C GLY A 267 -4.31 21.62 -24.43
N ILE A 268 -4.33 20.35 -23.98
CA ILE A 268 -4.03 20.00 -22.59
C ILE A 268 -2.56 19.62 -22.47
N ALA A 269 -1.84 20.21 -21.52
CA ALA A 269 -0.45 19.88 -21.27
C ALA A 269 -0.27 18.41 -20.79
N ALA A 270 0.86 17.82 -21.14
CA ALA A 270 1.15 16.40 -20.89
C ALA A 270 1.27 16.05 -19.40
N ASP A 271 1.61 17.04 -18.56
CA ASP A 271 1.79 16.93 -17.12
C ASP A 271 0.52 17.27 -16.33
N ARG A 272 -0.61 17.52 -17.00
CA ARG A 272 -1.90 17.92 -16.36
C ARG A 272 -2.95 16.82 -16.34
N LEU A 273 -3.91 16.93 -15.43
CA LEU A 273 -5.05 16.03 -15.33
C LEU A 273 -5.89 16.05 -16.62
N ALA A 274 -6.26 14.86 -17.11
CA ALA A 274 -7.23 14.71 -18.19
C ALA A 274 -7.89 13.34 -18.11
N ILE A 275 -9.02 13.26 -17.40
CA ILE A 275 -9.80 12.01 -17.26
C ILE A 275 -11.01 12.09 -18.17
N LEU A 276 -11.01 11.29 -19.24
CA LEU A 276 -12.19 11.09 -20.09
C LEU A 276 -13.21 10.25 -19.31
N VAL A 277 -14.40 10.81 -19.11
CA VAL A 277 -15.53 10.11 -18.51
C VAL A 277 -16.15 9.19 -19.56
N THR A 278 -16.12 7.89 -19.31
CA THR A 278 -16.68 6.89 -20.24
C THR A 278 -17.95 6.23 -19.70
N PHE A 279 -18.21 6.34 -18.40
CA PHE A 279 -19.36 5.73 -17.76
C PHE A 279 -19.77 6.51 -16.51
N LEU A 280 -21.09 6.59 -16.30
CA LEU A 280 -21.71 7.14 -15.10
C LEU A 280 -22.48 6.03 -14.41
N PHE A 281 -22.34 5.91 -13.09
CA PHE A 281 -23.03 4.87 -12.35
C PHE A 281 -24.55 5.15 -12.40
N PRO A 282 -25.35 4.14 -12.77
CA PRO A 282 -26.75 4.36 -13.16
C PRO A 282 -27.68 4.60 -11.97
N GLU A 283 -27.30 4.20 -10.76
CA GLU A 283 -28.18 4.32 -9.60
C GLU A 283 -28.41 5.80 -9.21
N PRO A 284 -29.65 6.20 -8.86
CA PRO A 284 -29.97 7.60 -8.54
C PRO A 284 -29.16 8.18 -7.36
N VAL A 285 -28.68 7.33 -6.44
CA VAL A 285 -27.84 7.75 -5.31
C VAL A 285 -26.59 8.51 -5.77
N TRP A 286 -26.11 8.27 -6.99
CA TRP A 286 -24.90 8.90 -7.53
C TRP A 286 -25.13 10.30 -8.08
N GLU A 287 -26.38 10.69 -8.39
CA GLU A 287 -26.67 11.94 -9.09
C GLU A 287 -26.04 13.20 -8.46
N PRO A 288 -26.05 13.38 -7.12
CA PRO A 288 -25.38 14.52 -6.50
C PRO A 288 -23.87 14.56 -6.74
N ALA A 289 -23.22 13.38 -6.83
CA ALA A 289 -21.77 13.23 -6.95
C ALA A 289 -21.23 13.45 -8.38
N ARG A 290 -22.12 13.45 -9.38
CA ARG A 290 -21.76 13.65 -10.80
C ARG A 290 -22.63 14.70 -11.47
N ARG A 291 -23.21 15.60 -10.70
CA ARG A 291 -24.10 16.66 -11.20
C ARG A 291 -23.43 17.42 -12.35
N GLY A 292 -24.08 17.46 -13.50
CA GLY A 292 -23.59 18.16 -14.70
C GLY A 292 -22.50 17.43 -15.49
N ILE A 293 -21.92 16.35 -14.96
CA ILE A 293 -20.94 15.50 -15.66
C ILE A 293 -21.68 14.54 -16.61
N ARG A 294 -21.16 14.38 -17.83
CA ARG A 294 -21.68 13.51 -18.88
C ARG A 294 -20.59 12.58 -19.41
N THR A 295 -20.98 11.43 -19.95
CA THR A 295 -20.08 10.61 -20.77
C THR A 295 -19.54 11.44 -21.93
N GLY A 296 -18.24 11.35 -22.18
CA GLY A 296 -17.52 12.14 -23.18
C GLY A 296 -16.87 13.42 -22.64
N ASP A 297 -17.23 13.87 -21.43
CA ASP A 297 -16.54 14.98 -20.78
C ASP A 297 -15.12 14.58 -20.37
N VAL A 298 -14.20 15.56 -20.37
CA VAL A 298 -12.85 15.38 -19.83
C VAL A 298 -12.69 16.22 -18.58
N ILE A 299 -12.46 15.61 -17.43
CA ILE A 299 -12.15 16.31 -16.19
C ILE A 299 -10.72 16.84 -16.27
N VAL A 300 -10.54 18.15 -16.09
CA VAL A 300 -9.24 18.84 -16.26
C VAL A 300 -8.79 19.63 -15.03
N ALA A 301 -9.71 20.03 -14.14
CA ALA A 301 -9.36 20.67 -12.88
C ALA A 301 -10.38 20.34 -11.79
N ILE A 302 -9.91 20.35 -10.55
CA ILE A 302 -10.74 20.14 -9.36
C ILE A 302 -10.51 21.31 -8.42
N ASP A 303 -11.59 21.99 -8.05
CA ASP A 303 -11.60 23.21 -7.26
C ASP A 303 -10.70 24.32 -7.81
N GLY A 304 -10.65 24.44 -9.15
CA GLY A 304 -9.80 25.40 -9.86
C GLY A 304 -8.31 25.05 -9.88
N GLU A 305 -7.90 23.94 -9.27
CA GLU A 305 -6.53 23.45 -9.32
C GLU A 305 -6.35 22.46 -10.48
N GLU A 306 -5.35 22.71 -11.31
CA GLU A 306 -4.91 21.76 -12.34
C GLU A 306 -4.00 20.70 -11.70
N TRP A 307 -4.58 19.56 -11.35
CA TRP A 307 -3.84 18.44 -10.79
C TRP A 307 -2.82 17.88 -11.79
N PRO A 308 -1.78 17.18 -11.31
CA PRO A 308 -0.84 16.50 -12.19
C PRO A 308 -1.52 15.45 -13.07
N ASN A 309 -0.79 14.93 -14.05
CA ASN A 309 -1.25 13.83 -14.89
C ASN A 309 -1.41 12.54 -14.07
N LEU A 310 -2.60 12.38 -13.50
CA LEU A 310 -3.01 11.20 -12.74
C LEU A 310 -3.68 10.17 -13.65
N ASN A 311 -3.41 8.89 -13.40
CA ASN A 311 -4.25 7.82 -13.90
C ASN A 311 -5.62 7.83 -13.18
N LEU A 312 -6.61 7.06 -13.67
CA LEU A 312 -7.94 7.07 -13.08
C LEU A 312 -7.96 6.64 -11.59
N ARG A 313 -7.16 5.64 -11.20
CA ARG A 313 -7.09 5.19 -9.80
C ARG A 313 -6.48 6.27 -8.90
N GLN A 314 -5.42 6.92 -9.38
CA GLN A 314 -4.77 8.03 -8.70
C GLN A 314 -5.72 9.23 -8.58
N PHE A 315 -6.50 9.54 -9.62
CA PHE A 315 -7.53 10.59 -9.56
C PHE A 315 -8.55 10.30 -8.45
N HIS A 316 -9.14 9.09 -8.45
CA HIS A 316 -10.13 8.73 -7.43
C HIS A 316 -9.56 8.74 -6.01
N SER A 317 -8.39 8.15 -5.80
CA SER A 317 -7.74 8.13 -4.47
C SER A 317 -7.35 9.53 -4.00
N THR A 318 -6.79 10.37 -4.88
CA THR A 318 -6.46 11.77 -4.56
C THR A 318 -7.71 12.55 -4.19
N PHE A 319 -8.80 12.41 -4.95
CA PHE A 319 -10.08 13.05 -4.65
C PHE A 319 -10.63 12.64 -3.28
N ARG A 320 -10.65 11.33 -3.02
CA ARG A 320 -11.13 10.75 -1.75
C ARG A 320 -10.30 11.19 -0.54
N LEU A 321 -8.99 11.30 -0.71
CA LEU A 321 -8.10 11.74 0.36
C LEU A 321 -8.18 13.26 0.59
N LYS A 322 -8.40 14.06 -0.45
CA LYS A 322 -8.47 15.51 -0.33
C LYS A 322 -9.81 16.01 0.24
N TYR A 323 -10.93 15.49 -0.24
CA TYR A 323 -12.28 15.99 0.10
C TYR A 323 -13.03 15.06 1.03
N ASN A 324 -13.97 15.58 1.82
CA ASN A 324 -14.77 14.85 2.78
C ASN A 324 -16.24 14.74 2.32
N VAL A 325 -16.96 13.78 2.89
CA VAL A 325 -18.41 13.70 2.71
C VAL A 325 -19.06 14.97 3.24
N GLY A 326 -19.97 15.56 2.47
CA GLY A 326 -20.60 16.85 2.75
C GLY A 326 -19.96 18.03 2.02
N ASP A 327 -18.72 17.90 1.54
CA ASP A 327 -18.08 18.95 0.75
C ASP A 327 -18.81 19.18 -0.57
N ARG A 328 -18.75 20.41 -1.11
CA ARG A 328 -19.19 20.74 -2.46
C ARG A 328 -17.99 21.16 -3.27
N VAL A 329 -17.69 20.42 -4.33
CA VAL A 329 -16.43 20.56 -5.06
C VAL A 329 -16.71 21.01 -6.48
N ARG A 330 -16.03 22.07 -6.93
CA ARG A 330 -16.07 22.52 -8.33
C ARG A 330 -15.27 21.55 -9.18
N VAL A 331 -15.85 21.05 -10.27
CA VAL A 331 -15.19 20.20 -11.25
C VAL A 331 -15.21 20.93 -12.59
N THR A 332 -14.03 21.18 -13.15
CA THR A 332 -13.89 21.78 -14.48
C THR A 332 -13.78 20.68 -15.52
N LEU A 333 -14.67 20.74 -16.50
CA LEU A 333 -14.84 19.78 -17.58
C LEU A 333 -14.47 20.44 -18.91
N LEU A 334 -13.92 19.66 -19.84
CA LEU A 334 -13.95 19.96 -21.27
C LEU A 334 -15.04 19.12 -21.93
N ARG A 335 -16.01 19.80 -22.55
CA ARG A 335 -17.05 19.18 -23.38
C ARG A 335 -16.89 19.71 -24.80
N GLY A 336 -16.33 18.86 -25.69
CA GLY A 336 -15.79 19.35 -26.95
C GLY A 336 -14.65 20.35 -26.67
N ASN A 337 -14.77 21.58 -27.19
CA ASN A 337 -13.80 22.66 -26.97
C ASN A 337 -14.22 23.64 -25.87
N GLN A 338 -15.37 23.43 -25.22
CA GLN A 338 -15.88 24.34 -24.19
C GLN A 338 -15.44 23.88 -22.80
N ARG A 339 -14.91 24.82 -22.01
CA ARG A 339 -14.70 24.64 -20.56
C ARG A 339 -16.01 24.90 -19.83
N ILE A 340 -16.40 23.97 -18.97
CA ILE A 340 -17.64 24.02 -18.19
C ILE A 340 -17.27 23.72 -16.74
N ASP A 341 -17.67 24.60 -15.84
CA ASP A 341 -17.60 24.34 -14.40
C ASP A 341 -18.94 23.78 -13.92
N THR A 342 -18.88 22.70 -13.17
CA THR A 342 -20.02 22.17 -12.42
C THR A 342 -19.63 22.01 -10.95
N THR A 343 -20.61 21.89 -10.07
CA THR A 343 -20.39 21.58 -8.65
C THR A 343 -20.98 20.21 -8.37
N VAL A 344 -20.17 19.35 -7.78
CA VAL A 344 -20.57 18.01 -7.33
C VAL A 344 -20.61 17.97 -5.81
N ASP A 345 -21.57 17.23 -5.29
CA ASP A 345 -21.73 17.01 -3.85
C ASP A 345 -20.91 15.77 -3.47
N CYS A 346 -20.02 15.89 -2.50
CA CYS A 346 -19.21 14.78 -2.00
C CYS A 346 -20.07 13.88 -1.12
N ILE A 347 -20.50 12.75 -1.64
CA ILE A 347 -21.40 11.83 -0.93
C ILE A 347 -20.70 10.54 -0.52
N ASP A 348 -21.28 9.88 0.49
CA ASP A 348 -21.10 8.45 0.70
C ASP A 348 -22.36 7.69 0.24
N PRO A 349 -22.28 6.92 -0.84
CA PRO A 349 -23.40 6.13 -1.35
C PRO A 349 -23.73 4.92 -0.44
N ASP A 350 -22.81 4.51 0.44
CA ASP A 350 -22.94 3.37 1.33
C ASP A 350 -22.39 3.72 2.73
N PRO A 351 -23.15 4.49 3.53
CA PRO A 351 -22.69 4.98 4.83
C PRO A 351 -22.60 3.90 5.91
N GLY A 352 -22.97 2.66 5.62
CA GLY A 352 -23.15 1.64 6.65
C GLY A 352 -23.19 0.21 6.15
#